data_AF-A0A2U2EHJ7-F1
#
_entry.id   AF-A0A2U2EHJ7-F1
#
_cell.length_a   1.000
_cell.length_b   1.000
_cell.length_c   1.000
_cell.angle_alpha   90.00
_cell.angle_beta   90.00
_cell.angle_gamma   90.00
#
_symmetry.space_group_name_H-M   'P 1'
#
loop_
_entity.id
_entity.type
_entity.pdbx_description
1 polymer ?
#
loop_
_entity_poly.entity_id
_entity_poly.type
_entity_poly.pdbx_seq_one_letter_code
_entity_poly.pdbx_strand_id
1 'polypeptide(L)' 'MCDVKKYYNIYDELKKLKPEDTLQLVMEAENDEEKQFFEMLGNYLLQEKQNKVIERNLF' A
#
# COMPACT_ATOMS: atom_id res chain seq x y z
N MET A 1 10.87 -3.83 -24.23
CA MET A 1 9.43 -3.51 -24.04
C MET A 1 9.15 -3.71 -22.56
N CYS A 2 8.58 -2.71 -21.89
CA CYS A 2 8.21 -2.83 -20.48
C CYS A 2 7.01 -3.80 -20.37
N ASP A 3 7.10 -4.82 -19.51
CA ASP A 3 6.00 -5.75 -19.30
C ASP A 3 4.96 -5.11 -18.38
N VAL A 4 4.14 -4.24 -18.97
CA VAL A 4 3.13 -3.44 -18.29
C VAL A 4 2.23 -4.31 -17.41
N LYS A 5 1.84 -5.51 -17.90
CA LYS A 5 0.97 -6.43 -17.17
C LYS A 5 1.59 -6.91 -15.85
N LYS A 6 2.91 -7.16 -15.84
CA LYS A 6 3.62 -7.55 -14.62
C LYS A 6 3.47 -6.49 -13.53
N TYR A 7 3.65 -5.21 -13.87
CA TYR A 7 3.55 -4.13 -12.89
C TYR A 7 2.12 -3.89 -12.40
N TYR A 8 1.11 -4.07 -13.26
CA TYR A 8 -0.30 -4.03 -12.83
C TYR A 8 -0.64 -5.16 -11.86
N ASN A 9 -0.13 -6.38 -12.09
CA ASN A 9 -0.34 -7.49 -11.15
C ASN A 9 0.29 -7.19 -9.78
N ILE A 10 1.51 -6.65 -9.76
CA ILE A 10 2.18 -6.23 -8.52
C ILE A 10 1.35 -5.14 -7.82
N TYR A 11 0.86 -4.14 -8.56
CA TYR A 11 0.00 -3.11 -8.00
C TYR A 11 -1.26 -3.69 -7.34
N ASP A 12 -1.94 -4.65 -8.00
CA ASP A 12 -3.14 -5.30 -7.47
C ASP A 12 -2.86 -6.14 -6.21
N GLU A 13 -1.67 -6.73 -6.11
CA GLU A 13 -1.22 -7.42 -4.90
C GLU A 13 -0.95 -6.43 -3.76
N LEU A 14 -0.22 -5.35 -4.03
CA LEU A 14 0.08 -4.30 -3.05
C LEU A 14 -1.21 -3.64 -2.53
N LYS A 15 -2.22 -3.43 -3.39
CA LYS A 15 -3.50 -2.83 -2.99
C LYS A 15 -4.30 -3.69 -2.01
N LYS A 16 -4.05 -5.00 -1.98
CA LYS A 16 -4.74 -5.93 -1.06
C LYS A 16 -4.06 -6.03 0.31
N LEU A 17 -2.88 -5.43 0.48
CA LEU A 17 -2.17 -5.45 1.75
C LEU A 17 -3.03 -4.85 2.87
N LYS A 18 -2.98 -5.51 4.03
CA LYS A 18 -3.55 -4.98 5.25
C LYS A 18 -2.54 -4.04 5.94
N PRO A 19 -3.01 -3.16 6.83
CA PRO A 19 -2.11 -2.29 7.58
C PRO A 19 -1.01 -3.08 8.31
N GLU A 20 -1.34 -4.24 8.86
CA GLU A 20 -0.39 -5.11 9.56
C GLU A 20 0.69 -5.64 8.62
N ASP A 21 0.30 -6.05 7.40
CA ASP A 21 1.24 -6.54 6.39
C ASP A 21 2.20 -5.41 5.94
N THR A 22 1.68 -4.19 5.75
CA THR A 22 2.53 -3.04 5.40
C THR A 22 3.50 -2.66 6.50
N LEU A 23 3.10 -2.77 7.77
CA LEU A 23 3.99 -2.52 8.91
C LEU A 23 5.09 -3.57 8.99
N GLN A 24 4.78 -4.84 8.69
CA GLN A 24 5.80 -5.87 8.62
C GLN A 24 6.83 -5.58 7.51
N LEU A 25 6.39 -5.16 6.32
CA LEU A 25 7.30 -4.77 5.24
C LEU A 25 8.23 -3.62 5.63
N VAL A 26 7.75 -2.64 6.40
CA VAL A 26 8.56 -1.54 6.93
C VAL A 26 9.60 -2.03 7.95
N MET A 27 9.25 -3.01 8.78
CA MET A 27 10.16 -3.58 9.77
C MET A 27 11.24 -4.48 9.14
N GLU A 28 10.88 -5.21 8.09
CA GLU A 28 11.79 -6.10 7.36
C GLU A 28 12.63 -5.38 6.30
N ALA A 29 12.37 -4.09 6.05
CA ALA A 29 13.11 -3.29 5.08
C ALA A 29 14.60 -3.25 5.43
N GLU A 30 15.46 -3.49 4.43
CA GLU A 30 16.91 -3.60 4.65
C GLU A 30 17.58 -2.21 4.72
N ASN A 31 16.95 -1.21 4.12
CA ASN A 31 17.47 0.15 4.02
C ASN A 31 16.39 1.22 4.16
N ASP A 32 16.83 2.46 4.35
CA ASP A 32 15.94 3.60 4.56
C ASP A 32 15.05 3.90 3.35
N GLU A 33 15.50 3.61 2.13
CA GLU A 33 14.73 3.83 0.91
C GLU A 33 13.52 2.88 0.84
N GLU A 34 13.74 1.59 1.08
CA GLU A 34 12.68 0.57 1.16
C GLU A 34 11.70 0.88 2.29
N LYS A 35 12.24 1.28 3.45
CA LYS A 35 11.42 1.65 4.60
C LYS A 35 10.50 2.82 4.26
N GLN A 36 11.03 3.89 3.67
CA GLN A 36 10.25 5.04 3.23
C GLN A 36 9.21 4.66 2.17
N PHE A 37 9.57 3.79 1.23
CA PHE A 37 8.64 3.31 0.21
C PHE A 37 7.45 2.55 0.81
N PHE A 38 7.71 1.59 1.71
CA PHE A 38 6.65 0.82 2.36
C PHE A 38 5.82 1.65 3.35
N GLU A 39 6.42 2.61 4.05
CA GLU A 39 5.70 3.58 4.88
C GLU A 39 4.74 4.44 4.04
N MET A 40 5.22 4.98 2.92
CA MET A 40 4.38 5.75 1.99
C MET A 40 3.22 4.89 1.46
N LEU A 41 3.49 3.64 1.06
CA LEU A 41 2.48 2.72 0.56
C LEU A 41 1.42 2.40 1.63
N GLY A 42 1.85 2.09 2.86
CA GLY A 42 0.95 1.83 3.99
C GLY A 42 0.05 3.02 4.30
N ASN A 43 0.62 4.22 4.35
CA ASN A 43 -0.13 5.46 4.56
C ASN A 43 -1.16 5.71 3.46
N TYR A 44 -0.79 5.51 2.18
CA TYR A 44 -1.71 5.65 1.05
C TYR A 44 -2.91 4.70 1.16
N LEU A 45 -2.68 3.42 1.47
CA LEU A 45 -3.74 2.42 1.60
C LEU A 45 -4.67 2.71 2.79
N LEU A 46 -4.11 3.18 3.90
CA LEU A 46 -4.88 3.61 5.06
C LEU A 46 -5.79 4.80 4.71
N GLN A 47 -5.25 5.80 4.01
CA GLN A 47 -6.02 6.97 3.59
C GLN A 47 -7.12 6.59 2.58
N GLU A 48 -6.86 5.69 1.63
CA GLU A 48 -7.89 5.20 0.69
C GLU A 48 -9.03 4.50 1.45
N LYS A 49 -8.71 3.70 2.47
CA LYS A 49 -9.73 3.04 3.32
C LYS A 49 -10.53 4.05 4.13
N GLN A 50 -9.88 5.03 4.74
CA GLN A 50 -10.56 6.07 5.53
C GLN A 50 -11.50 6.91 4.66
N ASN A 51 -11.07 7.33 3.47
CA ASN A 51 -11.92 8.08 2.53
C ASN A 51 -13.17 7.29 2.15
N LYS A 52 -13.05 5.98 1.88
CA LYS A 52 -14.20 5.10 1.60
C LYS A 52 -15.14 4.96 2.79
N VAL A 53 -14.63 4.92 4.02
CA VAL A 53 -15.45 4.88 5.23
C VAL A 53 -16.18 6.21 5.42
N ILE A 54 -15.53 7.34 5.18
CA ILE A 54 -16.14 8.68 5.24
C ILE A 54 -17.25 8.81 4.19
N GLU A 55 -17.00 8.41 2.94
CA GLU A 55 -18.02 8.40 1.89
C GLU A 55 -19.23 7.52 2.25
N ARG A 56 -19.00 6.39 2.95
CA ARG A 56 -20.05 5.49 3.40
C ARG A 56 -20.79 5.96 4.66
N ASN A 57 -20.15 6.76 5.51
CA ASN A 57 -20.70 7.32 6.74
C ASN A 57 -21.27 8.74 6.57
N LEU A 58 -21.21 9.30 5.36
CA LEU A 58 -21.81 10.59 5.00
C LEU A 58 -23.29 10.48 4.56
N PHE A 59 -23.96 9.36 4.89
CA PHE A 59 -25.41 9.16 4.77
C PHE A 59 -25.98 8.52 6.04
#